data_AF-A0A0M4EYN2-F1
#
_entry.id   AF-A0A0M4EYN2-F1
#
_cell.length_a   1.000
_cell.length_b   1.000
_cell.length_c   1.000
_cell.angle_alpha   90.00
_cell.angle_beta   90.00
_cell.angle_gamma   90.00
#
_symmetry.space_group_name_H-M   'P 1'
#
loop_
_entity.id
_entity.type
_entity.pdbx_description
1 polymer ?
#
loop_
_entity_poly.entity_id
_entity_poly.type
_entity_poly.pdbx_seq_one_letter_code
_entity_poly.pdbx_strand_id
1 'polypeptide(L)'
;MSLVYITYHDENIFDVERETERTQTTTQVHDTAKKAAEFSRQLRNRLDMEYKKQSVVLQKDGVRLLTDAKKCLHRSMGCANVPLDPPCAFLRKNHGVRWKRENLHVCPPPRHMPPLPPIGKKEQKSNMVPNFIVRNIRCARNTNRCPPPPRIVDTPVGARQNLLNSGLVPQYVCRKDFGQVPVYIHKTKKMLGQLRDICCKEQARLMELCGGKKGADAAAGGSKQVLTKVDGVAPDMPGMRIMDSPERNELLSGLRQHLNEMTKQYQSMSLLIDNESKRLRKGKLESDLRQVEQDILMLETSPIIYVSLY
;
A
#
# COMPACT_ATOMS: atom_id res chain seq x y z
N MET A 1 -19.27 -14.43 20.00
CA MET A 1 -19.70 -15.21 18.82
C MET A 1 -19.14 -14.50 17.60
N SER A 2 -18.19 -15.11 16.89
CA SER A 2 -17.60 -14.55 15.66
C SER A 2 -18.24 -15.26 14.47
N LEU A 3 -19.02 -14.52 13.69
CA LEU A 3 -19.64 -14.98 12.45
C LEU A 3 -18.67 -14.64 11.31
N VAL A 4 -18.21 -15.62 10.53
CA VAL A 4 -17.30 -15.42 9.40
C VAL A 4 -17.99 -15.88 8.13
N TYR A 5 -18.22 -14.95 7.21
CA TYR A 5 -18.71 -15.23 5.86
C TYR A 5 -17.52 -15.59 4.97
N ILE A 6 -17.56 -16.74 4.32
CA ILE A 6 -16.64 -17.08 3.23
C ILE A 6 -17.20 -16.43 1.96
N THR A 7 -16.96 -15.13 1.81
CA THR A 7 -17.05 -14.49 0.49
C THR A 7 -15.68 -14.58 -0.15
N TYR A 8 -15.64 -14.86 -1.46
CA TYR A 8 -14.43 -14.76 -2.27
C TYR A 8 -13.85 -13.34 -2.15
N HIS A 9 -12.99 -13.15 -1.17
CA HIS A 9 -12.17 -11.97 -1.02
C HIS A 9 -10.93 -12.23 -1.86
N ASP A 10 -10.76 -11.45 -2.92
CA ASP A 10 -9.47 -11.30 -3.58
C ASP A 10 -8.52 -10.66 -2.55
N GLU A 11 -7.91 -11.49 -1.70
CA GLU A 11 -6.87 -11.09 -0.76
C GLU A 11 -5.57 -10.82 -1.51
N ASN A 12 -5.58 -9.76 -2.32
CA ASN A 12 -4.36 -9.16 -2.81
C ASN A 12 -3.73 -8.35 -1.65
N ILE A 13 -3.06 -9.07 -0.74
CA ILE A 13 -2.34 -8.54 0.44
C ILE A 13 -1.11 -7.69 0.06
N PHE A 14 -0.75 -7.63 -1.23
CA PHE A 14 0.39 -6.86 -1.74
C PHE A 14 0.39 -5.36 -1.42
N ASP A 15 -0.73 -4.79 -0.97
CA ASP A 15 -0.81 -3.38 -0.57
C ASP A 15 -0.60 -3.14 0.94
N VAL A 16 -0.61 -4.18 1.79
CA VAL A 16 -0.44 -4.01 3.26
C VAL A 16 1.03 -3.89 3.66
N GLU A 17 1.93 -4.62 2.99
CA GLU A 17 3.38 -4.53 3.28
C GLU A 17 3.98 -3.15 2.88
N ARG A 18 3.35 -2.43 1.94
CA ARG A 18 3.75 -1.06 1.59
C ARG A 18 3.34 -0.02 2.63
N GLU A 19 2.37 -0.30 3.50
CA GLU A 19 1.99 0.62 4.58
C GLU A 19 2.91 0.51 5.79
N THR A 20 3.46 -0.67 6.08
CA THR A 20 4.40 -0.88 7.20
C THR A 20 5.74 -0.17 7.03
N GLU A 21 6.13 0.18 5.80
CA GLU A 21 7.32 1.00 5.53
C GLU A 21 7.08 2.51 5.70
N ARG A 22 5.83 2.97 5.83
CA ARG A 22 5.50 4.35 6.20
C ARG A 22 5.65 4.57 7.71
N THR A 23 6.75 4.09 8.26
CA THR A 23 7.31 4.72 9.45
C THR A 23 7.69 6.16 9.10
N GLN A 24 7.56 7.05 10.08
CA GLN A 24 7.78 8.50 10.01
C GLN A 24 9.24 8.85 9.69
N THR A 25 9.78 8.34 8.59
CA THR A 25 10.85 9.00 7.88
C THR A 25 10.23 10.26 7.30
N THR A 26 10.70 11.42 7.75
CA THR A 26 10.71 12.62 6.91
C THR A 26 11.45 12.23 5.63
N THR A 27 10.73 11.61 4.70
CA THR A 27 11.19 11.39 3.35
C THR A 27 11.31 12.79 2.79
N GLN A 28 12.55 13.26 2.71
CA GLN A 28 12.86 14.43 1.89
C GLN A 28 12.43 14.04 0.48
N VAL A 29 11.20 14.42 0.11
CA VAL A 29 10.67 14.18 -1.23
C VAL A 29 11.59 14.96 -2.16
N HIS A 30 12.44 14.22 -2.87
CA HIS A 30 13.43 14.75 -3.78
C HIS A 30 12.71 15.70 -4.76
N ASP A 31 13.29 16.87 -5.05
CA ASP A 31 12.61 17.91 -5.84
C ASP A 31 12.15 17.43 -7.22
N THR A 32 12.79 16.37 -7.74
CA THR A 32 12.38 15.68 -8.96
C THR A 32 11.01 15.00 -8.84
N ALA A 33 10.71 14.38 -7.69
CA ALA A 33 9.43 13.73 -7.44
C ALA A 33 8.30 14.76 -7.28
N LYS A 34 8.57 15.92 -6.66
CA LYS A 34 7.61 17.03 -6.58
C LYS A 34 7.29 17.60 -7.97
N LYS A 35 8.32 17.86 -8.78
CA LYS A 35 8.16 18.35 -10.17
C LYS A 35 7.38 17.35 -11.04
N ALA A 36 7.64 16.05 -10.89
CA ALA A 36 6.89 15.01 -11.61
C ALA A 36 5.41 14.99 -11.20
N ALA A 37 5.10 15.09 -9.91
CA ALA A 37 3.73 15.13 -9.41
C ALA A 37 2.97 16.37 -9.91
N GLU A 38 3.62 17.54 -9.92
CA GLU A 38 3.05 18.79 -10.47
C GLU A 38 2.74 18.66 -11.96
N PHE A 39 3.66 18.11 -12.75
CA PHE A 39 3.45 17.86 -14.18
C PHE A 39 2.28 16.90 -14.43
N SER A 40 2.20 15.79 -13.70
CA SER A 40 1.07 14.85 -13.80
C SER A 40 -0.27 15.48 -13.43
N ARG A 41 -0.29 16.40 -12.44
CA ARG A 41 -1.50 17.12 -12.04
C ARG A 41 -1.93 18.12 -13.12
N GLN A 42 -1.00 18.86 -13.71
CA GLN A 42 -1.28 19.77 -14.82
C GLN A 42 -1.85 19.04 -16.04
N LEU A 43 -1.29 17.87 -16.39
CA LEU A 43 -1.78 17.05 -17.50
C LEU A 43 -3.23 16.59 -17.26
N ARG A 44 -3.53 16.08 -16.05
CA ARG A 44 -4.90 15.67 -15.67
C ARG A 44 -5.89 16.82 -15.79
N ASN A 45 -5.55 17.99 -15.26
CA ASN A 45 -6.41 19.17 -15.35
C ASN A 45 -6.66 19.60 -16.80
N ARG A 46 -5.65 19.51 -17.67
CA ARG A 46 -5.79 19.86 -19.10
C ARG A 46 -6.73 18.89 -19.81
N LEU A 47 -6.57 17.59 -19.59
CA LEU A 47 -7.43 16.56 -20.17
C LEU A 47 -8.88 16.70 -19.68
N ASP A 48 -9.08 17.02 -18.40
CA ASP A 48 -10.41 17.26 -17.82
C ASP A 48 -11.10 18.48 -18.46
N MET A 49 -10.32 19.53 -18.77
CA MET A 49 -10.80 20.69 -19.51
C MET A 49 -11.14 20.38 -20.98
N GLU A 50 -10.35 19.55 -21.67
CA GLU A 50 -10.66 19.10 -23.04
C GLU A 50 -11.92 18.22 -23.06
N TYR A 51 -12.09 17.33 -22.07
CA TYR A 51 -13.28 16.49 -21.95
C TYR A 51 -14.53 17.32 -21.63
N LYS A 52 -14.43 18.34 -20.77
CA LYS A 52 -15.53 19.29 -20.50
C LYS A 52 -15.95 20.10 -21.73
N LYS A 53 -15.03 20.42 -22.65
CA LYS A 53 -15.40 21.08 -23.92
C LYS A 53 -16.26 20.19 -24.82
N GLN A 54 -16.12 18.87 -24.69
CA GLN A 54 -16.93 17.88 -25.41
C GLN A 54 -18.17 17.44 -24.63
N SER A 55 -18.41 18.01 -23.44
CA SER A 55 -19.55 17.61 -22.62
C SER A 55 -20.85 18.16 -23.19
N VAL A 56 -21.83 17.27 -23.31
CA VAL A 56 -23.21 17.61 -23.69
C VAL A 56 -23.83 18.40 -22.55
N VAL A 57 -24.22 19.65 -22.81
CA VAL A 57 -24.94 20.46 -21.82
C VAL A 57 -26.42 20.08 -21.88
N LEU A 58 -26.96 19.58 -20.77
CA LEU A 58 -28.39 19.37 -20.58
C LEU A 58 -29.03 20.71 -20.21
N GLN A 59 -29.93 21.21 -21.06
CA GLN A 59 -30.78 22.34 -20.69
C GLN A 59 -31.87 21.92 -19.71
N LYS A 60 -32.48 22.91 -19.05
CA LYS A 60 -33.52 22.69 -18.02
C LYS A 60 -34.72 21.88 -18.53
N ASP A 61 -34.95 21.89 -19.83
CA ASP A 61 -36.05 21.18 -20.50
C ASP A 61 -35.68 19.75 -20.95
N GLY A 62 -34.50 19.24 -20.54
CA GLY A 62 -34.03 17.88 -20.84
C GLY A 62 -33.40 17.70 -22.23
N VAL A 63 -33.38 18.74 -23.06
CA VAL A 63 -32.77 18.71 -24.39
C VAL A 63 -31.24 18.73 -24.27
N ARG A 64 -30.60 17.80 -24.97
CA ARG A 64 -29.13 17.65 -25.05
C ARG A 64 -28.59 18.52 -26.17
N LEU A 65 -27.86 19.58 -25.83
CA LEU A 65 -27.20 20.45 -26.80
C LEU A 65 -25.75 20.01 -27.03
N LEU A 66 -25.46 19.65 -28.28
CA LEU A 66 -24.11 19.49 -28.80
C LEU A 66 -23.59 20.87 -29.23
N THR A 67 -22.57 21.39 -28.55
CA THR A 67 -22.12 22.79 -28.68
C THR A 67 -21.40 23.12 -29.99
N ASP A 68 -21.18 22.15 -30.88
CA ASP A 68 -20.31 22.30 -32.06
C ASP A 68 -21.02 22.71 -33.37
N ALA A 69 -22.31 23.09 -33.33
CA ALA A 69 -23.06 23.42 -34.55
C ALA A 69 -22.93 24.89 -35.00
N LYS A 70 -21.73 25.36 -35.35
CA LYS A 70 -21.58 26.49 -36.30
C LYS A 70 -21.85 25.98 -37.72
N LYS A 71 -23.12 25.81 -38.09
CA LYS A 71 -23.51 25.47 -39.47
C LYS A 71 -23.66 26.75 -40.29
N CYS A 72 -22.91 26.85 -41.39
CA CYS A 72 -23.01 27.94 -42.36
C CYS A 72 -24.46 28.06 -42.89
N LEU A 73 -24.95 29.29 -43.02
CA LEU A 73 -26.28 29.59 -43.56
C LEU A 73 -26.42 28.92 -44.95
N HIS A 74 -27.57 28.32 -45.27
CA HIS A 74 -27.91 27.72 -46.58
C HIS A 74 -27.18 26.43 -47.05
N ARG A 75 -26.38 25.73 -46.21
CA ARG A 75 -25.61 24.53 -46.64
C ARG A 75 -26.46 23.35 -47.16
N SER A 76 -27.68 23.15 -46.66
CA SER A 76 -28.50 21.98 -47.01
C SER A 76 -29.45 22.18 -48.19
N MET A 77 -30.00 23.39 -48.36
CA MET A 77 -31.03 23.66 -49.39
C MET A 77 -30.63 24.77 -50.38
N GLY A 78 -29.47 25.41 -50.21
CA GLY A 78 -29.04 26.53 -51.05
C GLY A 78 -29.83 27.83 -50.83
N CYS A 79 -29.54 28.85 -51.62
CA CYS A 79 -30.31 30.10 -51.65
C CYS A 79 -31.52 29.95 -52.59
N ALA A 80 -32.70 30.43 -52.18
CA ALA A 80 -33.93 30.29 -52.97
C ALA A 80 -33.87 31.02 -54.33
N ASN A 81 -33.27 32.21 -54.37
CA ASN A 81 -32.82 32.88 -55.59
C ASN A 81 -31.32 33.14 -55.46
N VAL A 82 -30.54 32.73 -56.47
CA VAL A 82 -29.09 32.97 -56.49
C VAL A 82 -28.86 34.44 -56.84
N PRO A 83 -28.28 35.25 -55.93
CA PRO A 83 -27.97 36.63 -56.26
C PRO A 83 -26.90 36.64 -57.36
N LEU A 84 -27.20 37.31 -58.47
CA LEU A 84 -26.25 37.51 -59.56
C LEU A 84 -25.48 38.80 -59.30
N ASP A 85 -24.16 38.74 -59.48
CA ASP A 85 -23.32 39.93 -59.41
C ASP A 85 -23.62 40.85 -60.62
N PRO A 86 -23.70 42.18 -60.43
CA PRO A 86 -23.89 43.10 -61.54
C PRO A 86 -22.68 43.05 -62.50
N PRO A 87 -22.84 43.38 -63.80
CA PRO A 87 -21.78 43.21 -64.81
C PRO A 87 -20.50 44.02 -64.53
N CYS A 88 -20.56 45.02 -63.66
CA CYS A 88 -19.39 45.78 -63.18
C CYS A 88 -18.57 45.06 -62.09
N ALA A 89 -19.10 44.00 -61.47
CA ALA A 89 -18.45 43.16 -60.47
C ALA A 89 -17.80 41.91 -61.10
N PHE A 90 -17.08 42.10 -62.22
CA PHE A 90 -16.33 41.03 -62.85
C PHE A 90 -15.08 40.66 -62.02
N LEU A 91 -14.69 39.37 -62.08
CA LEU A 91 -13.57 38.84 -61.32
C LEU A 91 -12.25 39.50 -61.74
N ARG A 92 -11.53 40.10 -60.80
CA ARG A 92 -10.21 40.69 -61.04
C ARG A 92 -9.08 39.70 -60.74
N LYS A 93 -7.89 39.94 -61.29
CA LYS A 93 -6.69 39.13 -61.01
C LYS A 93 -6.44 39.06 -59.50
N ASN A 94 -6.30 37.85 -58.96
CA ASN A 94 -6.09 37.55 -57.53
C ASN A 94 -7.28 37.81 -56.58
N HIS A 95 -8.49 38.09 -57.08
CA HIS A 95 -9.69 38.28 -56.23
C HIS A 95 -10.50 36.99 -55.99
N GLY A 96 -10.13 35.87 -56.60
CA GLY A 96 -10.76 34.56 -56.32
C GLY A 96 -10.39 34.00 -54.96
N VAL A 97 -11.11 32.94 -54.53
CA VAL A 97 -10.85 32.23 -53.27
C VAL A 97 -9.40 31.75 -53.24
N ARG A 98 -8.60 32.34 -52.34
CA ARG A 98 -7.19 31.97 -52.16
C ARG A 98 -7.10 30.80 -51.20
N TRP A 99 -6.93 29.61 -51.75
CA TRP A 99 -6.63 28.41 -50.97
C TRP A 99 -5.22 28.54 -50.38
N LYS A 100 -5.11 29.01 -49.14
CA LYS A 100 -3.88 28.88 -48.34
C LYS A 100 -4.04 27.65 -47.45
N ARG A 101 -3.07 26.74 -47.51
CA ARG A 101 -2.97 25.65 -46.52
C ARG A 101 -2.60 26.31 -45.19
N GLU A 102 -3.51 26.31 -44.23
CA GLU A 102 -3.18 26.74 -42.88
C GLU A 102 -2.22 25.72 -42.28
N ASN A 103 -1.01 26.15 -41.91
CA ASN A 103 -0.03 25.30 -41.24
C ASN A 103 -0.46 25.10 -39.78
N LEU A 104 -1.52 24.32 -39.56
CA LEU A 104 -2.03 23.99 -38.22
C LEU A 104 -1.20 22.94 -37.48
N HIS A 105 -0.12 22.44 -38.10
CA HIS A 105 0.80 21.55 -37.41
C HIS A 105 1.55 22.37 -36.35
N VAL A 106 1.28 22.06 -35.09
CA VAL A 106 2.12 22.49 -33.98
C VAL A 106 3.01 21.28 -33.69
N CYS A 107 4.24 21.29 -34.19
CA CYS A 107 5.24 20.33 -33.74
C CYS A 107 5.27 20.38 -32.20
N PRO A 108 5.21 19.24 -31.50
CA PRO A 108 5.48 19.22 -30.07
C PRO A 108 6.81 19.95 -29.84
N PRO A 109 6.89 20.90 -28.89
CA PRO A 109 8.15 21.55 -28.61
C PRO A 109 9.20 20.47 -28.34
N PRO A 110 10.42 20.62 -28.88
CA PRO A 110 11.45 19.61 -28.71
C PRO A 110 11.61 19.38 -27.21
N ARG A 111 11.46 18.12 -26.79
CA ARG A 111 11.79 17.74 -25.41
C ARG A 111 13.21 18.23 -25.17
N HIS A 112 13.45 18.94 -24.08
CA HIS A 112 14.75 19.50 -23.76
C HIS A 112 15.75 18.34 -23.66
N MET A 113 16.42 18.02 -24.77
CA MET A 113 17.57 17.14 -24.74
C MET A 113 18.60 17.86 -23.88
N PRO A 114 19.19 17.18 -22.87
CA PRO A 114 20.31 17.76 -22.16
C PRO A 114 21.40 18.08 -23.20
N PRO A 115 22.07 19.25 -23.08
CA PRO A 115 23.16 19.56 -23.99
C PRO A 115 24.19 18.43 -23.92
N LEU A 116 24.75 18.09 -25.08
CA LEU A 116 25.88 17.16 -25.16
C LEU A 116 26.95 17.61 -24.15
N PRO A 117 27.55 16.69 -23.38
CA PRO A 117 28.62 17.06 -22.46
C PRO A 117 29.70 17.82 -23.24
N PRO A 118 30.22 18.94 -22.69
CA PRO A 118 31.24 19.71 -23.37
C PRO A 118 32.46 18.82 -23.62
N ILE A 119 33.10 18.99 -24.77
CA ILE A 119 34.31 18.24 -25.11
C ILE A 119 35.33 18.49 -23.99
N GLY A 120 35.81 17.39 -23.39
CA GLY A 120 36.43 17.39 -22.07
C GLY A 120 37.50 18.46 -21.94
N LYS A 121 37.30 19.41 -21.02
CA LYS A 121 38.42 20.20 -20.50
C LYS A 121 39.39 19.19 -19.92
N LYS A 122 40.67 19.22 -20.32
CA LYS A 122 41.72 18.48 -19.62
C LYS A 122 41.78 19.05 -18.21
N GLU A 123 41.00 18.50 -17.29
CA GLU A 123 41.22 18.69 -15.87
C GLU A 123 42.67 18.30 -15.64
N GLN A 124 43.50 19.27 -15.23
CA GLN A 124 44.78 18.95 -14.63
C GLN A 124 44.45 18.26 -13.31
N LYS A 125 44.15 16.96 -13.37
CA LYS A 125 44.11 16.14 -12.18
C LYS A 125 45.50 16.30 -11.57
N SER A 126 45.57 16.80 -10.34
CA SER A 126 46.83 16.85 -9.62
C SER A 126 47.40 15.43 -9.67
N ASN A 127 48.51 15.26 -10.36
CA ASN A 127 49.08 13.96 -10.70
C ASN A 127 49.70 13.27 -9.47
N MET A 128 49.35 13.71 -8.26
CA MET A 128 49.89 13.22 -7.03
C MET A 128 48.91 12.19 -6.46
N VAL A 129 49.23 10.93 -6.72
CA VAL A 129 48.69 9.80 -5.98
C VAL A 129 48.71 10.17 -4.48
N PRO A 130 47.60 10.02 -3.74
CA PRO A 130 47.58 10.36 -2.32
C PRO A 130 48.70 9.62 -1.60
N ASN A 131 49.50 10.32 -0.80
CA ASN A 131 50.53 9.66 -0.01
C ASN A 131 49.85 8.82 1.08
N PHE A 132 49.70 7.53 0.81
CA PHE A 132 49.04 6.58 1.69
C PHE A 132 49.76 6.44 3.05
N ILE A 133 51.08 6.66 3.11
CA ILE A 133 51.85 6.61 4.37
C ILE A 133 51.39 7.75 5.29
N VAL A 134 51.34 8.98 4.78
CA VAL A 134 50.88 10.15 5.56
C VAL A 134 49.41 10.02 5.94
N ARG A 135 48.57 9.49 5.03
CA ARG A 135 47.17 9.19 5.31
C ARG A 135 47.03 8.17 6.44
N ASN A 136 47.80 7.09 6.40
CA ASN A 136 47.79 6.04 7.42
C ASN A 136 48.26 6.55 8.78
N ILE A 137 49.31 7.38 8.83
CA ILE A 137 49.76 8.05 10.06
C ILE A 137 48.65 8.93 10.63
N ARG A 138 47.98 9.72 9.78
CA ARG A 138 46.87 10.58 10.22
C ARG A 138 45.67 9.77 10.71
N CYS A 139 45.30 8.71 9.99
CA CYS A 139 44.23 7.81 10.41
C CYS A 139 44.56 7.18 11.76
N ALA A 140 45.74 6.60 11.94
CA ALA A 140 46.15 5.98 13.21
C ALA A 140 46.23 6.97 14.38
N ARG A 141 46.62 8.23 14.12
CA ARG A 141 46.61 9.29 15.13
C ARG A 141 45.19 9.71 15.52
N ASN A 142 44.28 9.75 14.55
CA ASN A 142 42.91 10.24 14.73
C ASN A 142 41.92 9.12 15.12
N THR A 143 42.32 7.85 15.04
CA THR A 143 41.48 6.74 15.52
C THR A 143 41.38 6.80 17.04
N ASN A 144 40.21 7.19 17.53
CA ASN A 144 39.89 7.09 18.94
C ASN A 144 39.85 5.60 19.32
N ARG A 145 40.65 5.21 20.32
CA ARG A 145 40.63 3.84 20.84
C ARG A 145 39.27 3.60 21.51
N CYS A 146 38.59 2.53 21.14
CA CYS A 146 37.42 2.08 21.90
C CYS A 146 37.91 1.60 23.28
N PRO A 147 37.57 2.30 24.39
CA PRO A 147 37.96 1.83 25.71
C PRO A 147 37.31 0.47 25.98
N PRO A 148 38.03 -0.48 26.60
CA PRO A 148 37.42 -1.75 26.99
C PRO A 148 36.27 -1.50 27.98
N PRO A 149 35.26 -2.37 28.02
CA PRO A 149 34.20 -2.26 29.01
C PRO A 149 34.81 -2.31 30.42
N PRO A 150 34.25 -1.58 31.40
CA PRO A 150 34.75 -1.60 32.76
C PRO A 150 34.68 -3.03 33.31
N ARG A 151 35.77 -3.50 33.93
CA ARG A 151 35.91 -4.84 34.51
C ARG A 151 36.39 -4.74 35.94
N ILE A 152 35.94 -5.66 36.78
CA ILE A 152 36.45 -5.87 38.13
C ILE A 152 37.31 -7.14 38.15
N VAL A 153 38.35 -7.10 38.98
CA VAL A 153 39.28 -8.21 39.20
C VAL A 153 39.52 -8.30 40.69
N ASP A 154 38.97 -9.33 41.33
CA ASP A 154 39.04 -9.47 42.80
C ASP A 154 40.39 -10.02 43.27
N THR A 155 41.07 -10.84 42.45
CA THR A 155 42.39 -11.41 42.76
C THR A 155 43.40 -11.13 41.64
N PRO A 156 44.70 -10.95 41.94
CA PRO A 156 45.72 -10.60 40.92
C PRO A 156 45.81 -11.59 39.74
N VAL A 157 45.45 -12.86 39.96
CA VAL A 157 45.45 -13.94 38.95
C VAL A 157 44.02 -14.38 38.58
N GLY A 158 43.00 -13.69 39.11
CA GLY A 158 41.61 -14.08 38.99
C GLY A 158 40.97 -13.87 37.64
N ALA A 159 39.78 -14.47 37.48
CA ALA A 159 38.91 -14.23 36.33
C ALA A 159 38.44 -12.77 36.31
N ARG A 160 38.49 -12.14 35.13
CA ARG A 160 38.00 -10.77 34.93
C ARG A 160 36.50 -10.81 34.72
N GLN A 161 35.74 -10.13 35.58
CA GLN A 161 34.29 -10.01 35.42
C GLN A 161 33.93 -8.62 34.86
N ASN A 162 32.99 -8.56 33.92
CA ASN A 162 32.53 -7.28 33.37
C ASN A 162 31.62 -6.59 34.39
N LEU A 163 31.86 -5.30 34.68
CA LEU A 163 31.04 -4.54 35.64
C LEU A 163 29.61 -4.32 35.12
N LEU A 164 29.45 -4.11 33.81
CA LEU A 164 28.14 -4.05 33.15
C LEU A 164 27.45 -5.42 33.25
N ASN A 165 26.19 -5.45 33.68
CA ASN A 165 25.36 -6.65 33.89
C ASN A 165 25.83 -7.63 34.99
N SER A 166 26.91 -7.36 35.73
CA SER A 166 27.34 -8.21 36.87
C SER A 166 26.43 -8.13 38.10
N GLY A 167 25.52 -7.16 38.15
CA GLY A 167 24.73 -6.86 39.34
C GLY A 167 25.48 -6.05 40.41
N LEU A 168 26.80 -5.83 40.24
CA LEU A 168 27.62 -5.02 41.17
C LEU A 168 27.41 -3.51 41.02
N VAL A 169 26.82 -3.07 39.90
CA VAL A 169 26.54 -1.66 39.62
C VAL A 169 25.04 -1.49 39.38
N PRO A 170 24.38 -0.49 39.99
CA PRO A 170 22.96 -0.20 39.75
C PRO A 170 22.76 0.36 38.34
N GLN A 171 22.56 -0.55 37.38
CA GLN A 171 22.44 -0.23 35.95
C GLN A 171 21.03 0.22 35.57
N TYR A 172 20.01 -0.43 36.14
CA TYR A 172 18.61 -0.20 35.76
C TYR A 172 17.95 0.93 36.54
N VAL A 173 18.42 1.23 37.75
CA VAL A 173 17.87 2.30 38.60
C VAL A 173 18.21 3.69 38.04
N CYS A 174 19.42 3.85 37.50
CA CYS A 174 19.89 5.12 36.93
C CYS A 174 19.46 5.34 35.46
N ARG A 175 18.56 4.50 34.94
CA ARG A 175 18.04 4.64 33.57
C ARG A 175 17.09 5.83 33.48
N LYS A 176 17.17 6.60 32.40
CA LYS A 176 16.29 7.76 32.17
C LYS A 176 14.81 7.36 32.04
N ASP A 177 14.58 6.14 31.57
CA ASP A 177 13.28 5.51 31.40
C ASP A 177 12.81 4.74 32.65
N PHE A 178 13.56 4.78 33.77
CA PHE A 178 13.13 4.13 35.00
C PHE A 178 11.86 4.78 35.55
N GLY A 179 10.85 3.96 35.84
CA GLY A 179 9.52 4.43 36.26
C GLY A 179 8.65 5.01 35.14
N GLN A 180 9.15 5.12 33.90
CA GLN A 180 8.33 5.49 32.74
C GLN A 180 7.63 4.26 32.17
N VAL A 181 6.41 4.45 31.67
CA VAL A 181 5.68 3.39 30.98
C VAL A 181 6.33 3.15 29.62
N PRO A 182 6.75 1.91 29.29
CA PRO A 182 7.35 1.61 28.01
C PRO A 182 6.47 2.00 26.82
N VAL A 183 7.09 2.53 25.77
CA VAL A 183 6.40 3.06 24.57
C VAL A 183 5.45 2.04 23.95
N TYR A 184 5.77 0.75 23.98
CA TYR A 184 4.91 -0.29 23.42
C TYR A 184 3.57 -0.39 24.16
N ILE A 185 3.54 -0.20 25.49
CA ILE A 185 2.29 -0.25 26.27
C ILE A 185 1.34 0.88 25.85
N HIS A 186 1.89 2.08 25.59
CA HIS A 186 1.12 3.19 25.03
C HIS A 186 0.54 2.85 23.64
N LYS A 187 1.34 2.22 22.77
CA LYS A 187 0.88 1.76 21.45
C LYS A 187 -0.22 0.71 21.57
N THR A 188 -0.06 -0.28 22.45
CA THR A 188 -1.06 -1.33 22.70
C THR A 188 -2.37 -0.74 23.22
N LYS A 189 -2.31 0.18 24.20
CA LYS A 189 -3.52 0.85 24.70
C LYS A 189 -4.25 1.64 23.61
N LYS A 190 -3.51 2.32 22.73
CA LYS A 190 -4.07 3.03 21.57
C LYS A 190 -4.73 2.07 20.58
N MET A 191 -4.04 0.97 20.24
CA MET A 191 -4.56 -0.07 19.34
C MET A 191 -5.87 -0.67 19.87
N LEU A 192 -5.91 -1.04 21.15
CA LEU A 192 -7.12 -1.59 21.79
C LEU A 192 -8.27 -0.56 21.80
N GLY A 193 -7.98 0.72 22.00
CA GLY A 193 -8.96 1.80 21.89
C GLY A 193 -9.55 1.89 20.48
N GLN A 194 -8.69 1.89 19.45
CA GLN A 194 -9.12 1.93 18.05
C GLN A 194 -9.98 0.71 17.67
N LEU A 195 -9.58 -0.49 18.10
CA LEU A 195 -10.36 -1.72 17.90
C LEU A 195 -11.74 -1.64 18.55
N ARG A 196 -11.81 -1.10 19.77
CA ARG A 196 -13.08 -0.87 20.46
C ARG A 196 -13.97 0.11 19.70
N ASP A 197 -13.41 1.21 19.21
CA ASP A 197 -14.17 2.20 18.44
C ASP A 197 -14.72 1.62 17.13
N ILE A 198 -13.93 0.79 16.44
CA ILE A 198 -14.36 0.07 15.24
C ILE A 198 -15.51 -0.89 15.58
N CYS A 199 -15.36 -1.69 16.64
CA CYS A 199 -16.38 -2.63 17.09
C CYS A 199 -17.70 -1.91 17.43
N CYS A 200 -17.63 -0.78 18.14
CA CYS A 200 -18.82 0.03 18.44
C CYS A 200 -19.49 0.59 17.18
N LYS A 201 -18.72 1.03 16.17
CA LYS A 201 -19.26 1.53 14.89
C LYS A 201 -19.94 0.42 14.09
N GLU A 202 -19.33 -0.75 13.99
CA GLU A 202 -19.93 -1.90 13.30
C GLU A 202 -21.21 -2.36 14.02
N GLN A 203 -21.22 -2.36 15.36
CA GLN A 203 -22.42 -2.68 16.13
C GLN A 203 -23.56 -1.68 15.88
N ALA A 204 -23.25 -0.38 15.81
CA ALA A 204 -24.23 0.66 15.48
C ALA A 204 -24.76 0.51 14.04
N ARG A 205 -23.87 0.26 13.08
CA ARG A 205 -24.22 0.03 11.67
C ARG A 205 -25.13 -1.19 11.51
N LEU A 206 -24.85 -2.29 12.22
CA LEU A 206 -25.69 -3.48 12.22
C LEU A 206 -27.07 -3.21 12.83
N MET A 207 -27.16 -2.40 13.89
CA MET A 207 -28.46 -1.99 14.45
C MET A 207 -29.29 -1.17 13.44
N GLU A 208 -28.66 -0.28 12.68
CA GLU A 208 -29.35 0.51 11.65
C GLU A 208 -29.83 -0.36 10.48
N LEU A 209 -29.03 -1.32 10.04
CA LEU A 209 -29.35 -2.23 8.93
C LEU A 209 -30.47 -3.23 9.28
N CYS A 210 -30.54 -3.69 10.53
CA CYS A 210 -31.52 -4.69 10.98
C CYS A 210 -32.87 -4.09 11.43
N GLY A 211 -33.13 -2.78 11.23
CA GLY A 211 -34.45 -2.18 11.49
C GLY A 211 -34.93 -2.27 12.94
N GLY A 212 -34.02 -2.17 13.92
CA GLY A 212 -34.35 -2.32 15.34
C GLY A 212 -35.05 -1.10 15.94
N LYS A 213 -36.28 -1.30 16.43
CA LYS A 213 -36.94 -0.40 17.40
C LYS A 213 -35.99 -0.12 18.58
N LYS A 214 -35.85 1.16 18.95
CA LYS A 214 -35.12 1.59 20.15
C LYS A 214 -35.70 0.92 21.40
N GLY A 215 -34.97 -0.03 21.96
CA GLY A 215 -35.01 -0.29 23.40
C GLY A 215 -34.07 0.69 24.07
N ALA A 216 -34.61 1.65 24.81
CA ALA A 216 -33.83 2.52 25.67
C ALA A 216 -33.19 1.69 26.81
N ASP A 217 -32.03 2.16 27.26
CA ASP A 217 -31.37 1.82 28.52
C ASP A 217 -30.50 0.56 28.56
N ALA A 218 -29.25 0.69 28.09
CA ALA A 218 -28.12 -0.07 28.64
C ALA A 218 -26.79 0.66 28.41
N ALA A 219 -26.65 1.82 29.07
CA ALA A 219 -25.34 2.46 29.27
C ALA A 219 -25.01 2.44 30.76
N ALA A 220 -24.45 1.34 31.25
CA ALA A 220 -23.54 1.30 32.40
C ALA A 220 -23.11 -0.14 32.70
N GLY A 221 -21.81 -0.38 32.86
CA GLY A 221 -21.31 -1.44 33.74
C GLY A 221 -20.51 -2.57 33.09
N GLY A 222 -19.21 -2.54 33.35
CA GLY A 222 -18.53 -3.64 34.03
C GLY A 222 -18.43 -4.98 33.31
N SER A 223 -17.22 -5.29 32.85
CA SER A 223 -16.72 -6.64 32.62
C SER A 223 -17.04 -7.59 33.80
N LYS A 224 -17.93 -8.54 33.57
CA LYS A 224 -17.91 -9.87 34.21
C LYS A 224 -18.21 -10.90 33.13
N GLN A 225 -17.20 -11.69 32.78
CA GLN A 225 -17.40 -12.92 32.02
C GLN A 225 -18.17 -13.89 32.93
N VAL A 226 -19.44 -14.13 32.58
CA VAL A 226 -20.22 -15.23 33.14
C VAL A 226 -20.15 -16.35 32.10
N LEU A 227 -19.41 -17.39 32.44
CA LEU A 227 -19.47 -18.69 31.82
C LEU A 227 -20.79 -19.34 32.24
N THR A 228 -21.77 -19.37 31.35
CA THR A 228 -22.89 -20.31 31.45
C THR A 228 -23.04 -21.03 30.13
N LYS A 229 -22.71 -22.33 30.15
CA LYS A 229 -23.19 -23.32 29.20
C LYS A 229 -24.71 -23.18 29.12
N VAL A 230 -25.23 -22.92 27.91
CA VAL A 230 -26.63 -23.13 27.59
C VAL A 230 -26.65 -24.02 26.35
N ASP A 231 -27.37 -25.12 26.48
CA ASP A 231 -27.49 -26.18 25.51
C ASP A 231 -28.04 -25.67 24.16
N GLY A 232 -27.27 -25.90 23.10
CA GLY A 232 -27.71 -26.89 22.12
C GLY A 232 -28.55 -26.50 20.91
N VAL A 233 -28.71 -25.22 20.51
CA VAL A 233 -29.19 -24.92 19.15
C VAL A 233 -28.44 -23.72 18.56
N ALA A 234 -27.59 -24.00 17.57
CA ALA A 234 -26.95 -22.98 16.75
C ALA A 234 -28.02 -22.25 15.90
N PRO A 235 -27.89 -20.94 15.67
CA PRO A 235 -28.86 -20.21 14.85
C PRO A 235 -28.90 -20.76 13.43
N ASP A 236 -30.09 -21.17 12.99
CA ASP A 236 -30.35 -21.67 11.63
C ASP A 236 -30.20 -20.52 10.62
N MET A 237 -29.29 -20.68 9.68
CA MET A 237 -29.05 -19.76 8.57
C MET A 237 -29.56 -20.40 7.28
N PRO A 238 -30.51 -19.78 6.56
CA PRO A 238 -31.08 -20.37 5.35
C PRO A 238 -30.00 -20.57 4.27
N GLY A 239 -29.91 -21.78 3.73
CA GLY A 239 -28.94 -22.14 2.67
C GLY A 239 -27.55 -22.57 3.15
N MET A 240 -27.34 -22.69 4.47
CA MET A 240 -26.08 -23.17 5.06
C MET A 240 -26.33 -24.36 5.99
N ARG A 241 -25.45 -25.36 5.94
CA ARG A 241 -25.43 -26.54 6.80
C ARG A 241 -24.31 -26.41 7.84
N ILE A 242 -24.54 -26.87 9.07
CA ILE A 242 -23.48 -26.97 10.08
C ILE A 242 -22.61 -28.19 9.77
N MET A 243 -21.29 -28.02 9.78
CA MET A 243 -20.35 -29.12 9.57
C MET A 243 -20.35 -30.08 10.76
N ASP A 244 -20.49 -31.38 10.49
CA ASP A 244 -20.54 -32.40 11.52
C ASP A 244 -19.15 -32.64 12.15
N SER A 245 -19.11 -33.10 13.40
CA SER A 245 -17.84 -33.40 14.09
C SER A 245 -16.99 -34.51 13.43
N PRO A 246 -17.53 -35.64 12.91
CA PRO A 246 -16.72 -36.62 12.20
C PRO A 246 -16.11 -36.06 10.91
N GLU A 247 -16.89 -35.30 10.14
CA GLU A 247 -16.43 -34.64 8.90
C GLU A 247 -15.29 -33.67 9.21
N ARG A 248 -15.41 -32.88 10.29
CA ARG A 248 -14.32 -32.02 10.79
C ARG A 248 -13.05 -32.79 11.09
N ASN A 249 -13.16 -33.94 11.76
CA ASN A 249 -12.00 -34.74 12.16
C ASN A 249 -11.31 -35.37 10.94
N GLU A 250 -12.09 -35.80 9.94
CA GLU A 250 -11.55 -36.30 8.67
C GLU A 250 -10.76 -35.21 7.94
N LEU A 251 -11.32 -34.00 7.83
CA LEU A 251 -10.63 -32.84 7.24
C LEU A 251 -9.34 -32.47 8.00
N LEU A 252 -9.39 -32.40 9.33
CA LEU A 252 -8.21 -32.15 10.16
C LEU A 252 -7.13 -33.23 9.97
N SER A 253 -7.54 -34.49 9.85
CA SER A 253 -6.61 -35.58 9.58
C SER A 253 -5.92 -35.42 8.23
N GLY A 254 -6.66 -35.04 7.19
CA GLY A 254 -6.14 -34.77 5.85
C GLY A 254 -5.20 -33.57 5.81
N LEU A 255 -5.56 -32.46 6.46
CA LEU A 255 -4.71 -31.28 6.56
C LEU A 255 -3.40 -31.57 7.30
N ARG A 256 -3.45 -32.37 8.38
CA ARG A 256 -2.24 -32.79 9.10
C ARG A 256 -1.34 -33.70 8.26
N GLN A 257 -1.92 -34.60 7.44
CA GLN A 257 -1.16 -35.40 6.49
C GLN A 257 -0.48 -34.52 5.43
N HIS A 258 -1.23 -33.59 4.83
CA HIS A 258 -0.70 -32.64 3.86
C HIS A 258 0.41 -31.75 4.45
N LEU A 259 0.23 -31.27 5.69
CA LEU A 259 1.26 -30.52 6.42
C LEU A 259 2.55 -31.33 6.59
N ASN A 260 2.44 -32.61 6.96
CA ASN A 260 3.59 -33.51 7.08
C ASN A 260 4.30 -33.72 5.74
N GLU A 261 3.55 -33.89 4.64
CA GLU A 261 4.11 -34.04 3.30
C GLU A 261 4.85 -32.77 2.85
N MET A 262 4.24 -31.60 3.01
CA MET A 262 4.84 -30.31 2.65
C MET A 262 6.07 -30.00 3.49
N THR A 263 6.02 -30.34 4.79
CA THR A 263 7.17 -30.21 5.69
C THR A 263 8.31 -31.12 5.26
N LYS A 264 8.01 -32.38 4.87
CA LYS A 264 9.01 -33.31 4.33
C LYS A 264 9.63 -32.79 3.04
N GLN A 265 8.82 -32.22 2.14
CA GLN A 265 9.32 -31.60 0.91
C GLN A 265 10.24 -30.40 1.21
N TYR A 266 9.83 -29.53 2.14
CA TYR A 266 10.63 -28.38 2.58
C TYR A 266 11.98 -28.82 3.19
N GLN A 267 11.96 -29.80 4.09
CA GLN A 267 13.17 -30.35 4.73
C GLN A 267 14.10 -31.05 3.74
N SER A 268 13.55 -31.65 2.68
CA SER A 268 14.34 -32.29 1.61
C SER A 268 14.97 -31.32 0.62
N MET A 269 14.70 -30.01 0.73
CA MET A 269 15.31 -29.01 -0.16
C MET A 269 16.80 -28.81 0.12
N SER A 270 17.52 -28.34 -0.90
CA SER A 270 18.92 -27.98 -0.78
C SER A 270 19.10 -26.79 0.18
N LEU A 271 20.08 -26.91 1.09
CA LEU A 271 20.48 -25.83 1.99
C LEU A 271 21.04 -24.60 1.25
N LEU A 272 21.62 -24.81 0.06
CA LEU A 272 22.17 -23.74 -0.78
C LEU A 272 21.13 -23.22 -1.79
N ILE A 273 20.71 -21.98 -1.58
CA ILE A 273 19.66 -21.29 -2.35
C ILE A 273 20.29 -20.29 -3.33
N ASP A 274 21.14 -20.81 -4.22
CA ASP A 274 21.96 -19.95 -5.09
C ASP A 274 21.21 -19.50 -6.37
N ASN A 275 20.14 -20.19 -6.75
CA ASN A 275 19.38 -19.96 -7.97
C ASN A 275 17.98 -19.42 -7.67
N GLU A 276 17.49 -18.51 -8.52
CA GLU A 276 16.15 -17.92 -8.46
C GLU A 276 15.05 -18.97 -8.35
N SER A 277 15.11 -20.04 -9.15
CA SER A 277 14.10 -21.11 -9.10
C SER A 277 14.04 -21.82 -7.74
N LYS A 278 15.20 -21.96 -7.06
CA LYS A 278 15.24 -22.53 -5.70
C LYS A 278 14.62 -21.57 -4.68
N ARG A 279 14.85 -20.26 -4.84
CA ARG A 279 14.26 -19.22 -3.99
C ARG A 279 12.74 -19.15 -4.15
N LEU A 280 12.24 -19.15 -5.39
CA LEU A 280 10.80 -19.16 -5.68
C LEU A 280 10.13 -20.42 -5.16
N ARG A 281 10.73 -21.59 -5.37
CA ARG A 281 10.20 -22.85 -4.84
C ARG A 281 10.13 -22.84 -3.31
N LYS A 282 11.18 -22.34 -2.64
CA LYS A 282 11.17 -22.18 -1.18
C LYS A 282 10.06 -21.25 -0.73
N GLY A 283 9.95 -20.07 -1.35
CA GLY A 283 8.90 -19.10 -1.01
C GLY A 283 7.49 -19.70 -1.17
N LYS A 284 7.26 -20.46 -2.23
CA LYS A 284 5.99 -21.17 -2.43
C LYS A 284 5.72 -22.22 -1.33
N LEU A 285 6.70 -23.05 -0.99
CA LEU A 285 6.53 -24.02 0.10
C LEU A 285 6.23 -23.34 1.45
N GLU A 286 6.84 -22.18 1.72
CA GLU A 286 6.59 -21.43 2.96
C GLU A 286 5.21 -20.78 2.98
N SER A 287 4.72 -20.25 1.85
CA SER A 287 3.35 -19.75 1.77
C SER A 287 2.33 -20.87 1.94
N ASP A 288 2.55 -22.00 1.27
CA ASP A 288 1.64 -23.15 1.31
C ASP A 288 1.61 -23.76 2.72
N LEU A 289 2.76 -23.85 3.41
CA LEU A 289 2.81 -24.30 4.82
C LEU A 289 2.02 -23.39 5.76
N ARG A 290 2.19 -22.06 5.62
CA ARG A 290 1.45 -21.09 6.44
C ARG A 290 -0.06 -21.19 6.22
N GLN A 291 -0.49 -21.39 4.98
CA GLN A 291 -1.91 -21.56 4.65
C GLN A 291 -2.49 -22.78 5.40
N VAL A 292 -1.82 -23.93 5.31
CA VAL A 292 -2.29 -25.17 5.96
C VAL A 292 -2.30 -25.02 7.48
N GLU A 293 -1.29 -24.39 8.07
CA GLU A 293 -1.27 -24.09 9.52
C GLU A 293 -2.44 -23.20 9.94
N GLN A 294 -2.74 -22.17 9.15
CA GLN A 294 -3.85 -21.27 9.40
C GLN A 294 -5.21 -21.98 9.26
N ASP A 295 -5.37 -22.83 8.25
CA ASP A 295 -6.60 -23.61 8.04
C ASP A 295 -6.85 -24.59 9.20
N ILE A 296 -5.81 -25.27 9.69
CA ILE A 296 -5.89 -26.15 10.86
C ILE A 296 -6.30 -25.33 12.09
N LEU A 297 -5.65 -24.19 12.32
CA LEU A 297 -5.96 -23.32 13.46
C LEU A 297 -7.42 -22.83 13.40
N MET A 298 -7.89 -22.44 12.21
CA MET A 298 -9.27 -22.01 12.00
C MET A 298 -10.27 -23.11 12.35
N LEU A 299 -10.02 -24.34 11.91
CA LEU A 299 -10.90 -25.49 12.20
C LEU A 299 -10.88 -25.91 13.68
N GLU A 300 -9.74 -25.78 14.37
CA GLU A 300 -9.61 -26.14 15.78
C GLU A 300 -10.18 -25.07 16.73
N THR A 301 -10.01 -23.79 16.38
CA THR A 301 -10.45 -22.67 17.23
C THR A 301 -11.94 -22.37 17.08
N SER A 302 -12.52 -22.66 15.91
CA SER A 302 -13.94 -22.37 15.64
C SER A 302 -14.86 -23.49 16.16
N PRO A 303 -15.80 -23.19 17.08
CA PRO A 303 -16.70 -24.21 17.61
C PRO A 303 -17.76 -24.65 16.59
N ILE A 304 -18.31 -23.70 15.82
CA ILE A 304 -19.38 -23.92 14.85
C ILE A 304 -18.90 -23.43 13.48
N ILE A 305 -19.00 -24.27 12.46
CA ILE A 305 -18.60 -23.97 11.09
C ILE A 305 -19.81 -24.23 10.19
N TYR A 306 -20.14 -23.24 9.36
CA TYR A 306 -21.22 -23.32 8.38
C TYR A 306 -20.64 -23.58 6.98
N VAL A 307 -21.23 -24.54 6.28
CA VAL A 307 -20.89 -24.95 4.92
C VAL A 307 -22.06 -24.57 4.01
N SER A 308 -21.78 -23.89 2.90
CA SER A 308 -22.82 -23.54 1.91
C SER A 308 -23.34 -24.80 1.22
N LEU A 309 -24.66 -24.86 0.98
CA LEU A 309 -25.31 -25.97 0.26
C LEU A 309 -25.35 -25.80 -1.28
N TYR A 310 -24.52 -24.91 -1.83
CA TYR A 310 -24.45 -24.60 -3.25
C TYR A 310 -23.17 -25.13 -3.89
#